data_AF-A0A7V3PR86-F1
#
_entry.id   AF-A0A7V3PR86-F1
#
_cell.length_a   1.000
_cell.length_b   1.000
_cell.length_c   1.000
_cell.angle_alpha   90.00
_cell.angle_beta   90.00
_cell.angle_gamma   90.00
#
_symmetry.space_group_name_H-M   'P 1'
#
loop_
_entity.id
_entity.type
_entity.pdbx_description
1 polymer ?
#
loop_
_entity_poly.entity_id
_entity_poly.type
_entity_poly.pdbx_seq_one_letter_code
_entity_poly.pdbx_strand_id
1 'polypeptide(L)'
;MMSGTAKKELIAALQPRYLAGGRSEKKRILDELVATTGYHRKYAITLLRSRPKRGSHRRRAGKRKYLGPVVVALEQVWRIANCICAKRLVPVLPEYVAALERHGELRLDAESKRPLLEMSPASANRLLRRARQAGRPHGLATTKPGTLLKHSIPIRAFAQ
;
A
#
# COMPACT_ATOMS: atom_id res chain seq x y z
N MET A 1 -28.81 7.99 15.88
CA MET A 1 -27.36 8.19 16.14
C MET A 1 -26.88 9.41 15.37
N MET A 2 -26.13 10.33 16.01
CA MET A 2 -25.55 11.51 15.35
C MET A 2 -24.48 11.10 14.32
N SER A 3 -24.46 11.78 13.16
CA SER A 3 -23.47 11.55 12.10
C SER A 3 -22.07 12.03 12.52
N GLY A 4 -21.02 11.44 11.93
CA GLY A 4 -19.63 11.80 12.26
C GLY A 4 -19.25 13.25 11.92
N THR A 5 -19.96 13.88 10.98
CA THR A 5 -19.79 15.30 10.63
C THR A 5 -20.42 16.20 11.68
N ALA A 6 -21.68 15.92 12.08
CA ALA A 6 -22.38 16.67 13.13
C ALA A 6 -21.62 16.63 14.47
N LYS A 7 -21.03 15.48 14.82
CA LYS A 7 -20.18 15.37 16.03
C LYS A 7 -18.94 16.27 15.96
N LYS A 8 -18.33 16.45 14.77
CA LYS A 8 -17.14 17.32 14.60
C LYS A 8 -17.51 18.79 14.71
N GLU A 9 -18.64 19.18 14.13
CA GLU A 9 -19.15 20.56 14.20
C GLU A 9 -19.49 20.95 15.64
N LEU A 10 -20.17 20.07 16.38
CA LEU A 10 -20.46 20.26 17.81
C LEU A 10 -19.18 20.46 18.64
N ILE A 11 -18.16 19.63 18.40
CA ILE A 11 -16.87 19.76 19.10
C ILE A 11 -16.17 21.07 18.74
N ALA A 12 -16.18 21.47 17.46
CA ALA A 12 -15.58 22.72 17.01
C ALA A 12 -16.25 23.95 17.65
N ALA A 13 -17.58 23.92 17.82
CA ALA A 13 -18.34 24.98 18.48
C ALA A 13 -18.09 25.05 20.00
N LEU A 14 -17.95 23.91 20.68
CA LEU A 14 -17.72 23.84 22.13
C LEU A 14 -16.27 24.09 22.54
N GLN A 15 -15.31 23.80 21.66
CA GLN A 15 -13.87 23.93 21.92
C GLN A 15 -13.43 25.30 22.45
N PRO A 16 -13.78 26.45 21.85
CA PRO A 16 -13.32 27.76 22.35
C PRO A 16 -13.82 28.05 23.77
N ARG A 17 -15.10 27.75 24.05
CA ARG A 17 -15.69 27.90 25.39
C ARG A 17 -15.04 26.97 26.40
N TYR A 18 -14.79 25.71 26.01
CA TYR A 18 -14.10 24.76 26.87
C TYR A 18 -12.66 25.18 27.17
N LEU A 19 -11.94 25.79 26.23
CA LEU A 19 -10.57 26.24 26.46
C LEU A 19 -10.50 27.47 27.38
N ALA A 20 -11.42 28.42 27.19
CA ALA A 20 -11.52 29.66 27.98
C ALA A 20 -12.14 29.45 29.38
N GLY A 21 -13.01 28.45 29.55
CA GLY A 21 -13.80 28.26 30.77
C GLY A 21 -13.03 27.77 32.00
N GLY A 22 -13.59 28.07 33.18
CA GLY A 22 -13.11 27.55 34.47
C GLY A 22 -13.48 26.07 34.71
N ARG A 23 -13.12 25.52 35.87
CA ARG A 23 -13.33 24.09 36.21
C ARG A 23 -14.82 23.68 36.13
N SER A 24 -15.71 24.52 36.65
CA SER A 24 -17.16 24.23 36.70
C SER A 24 -17.79 24.25 35.30
N GLU A 25 -17.40 25.21 34.46
CA GLU A 25 -17.88 25.32 33.08
C GLU A 25 -17.37 24.16 32.21
N LYS A 26 -16.09 23.80 32.35
CA LYS A 26 -15.51 22.62 31.69
C LYS A 26 -16.22 21.33 32.05
N LYS A 27 -16.63 21.16 33.31
CA LYS A 27 -17.41 19.99 33.75
C LYS A 27 -18.76 19.93 33.02
N ARG A 28 -19.50 21.04 32.97
CA ARG A 28 -20.80 21.14 32.30
C ARG A 28 -20.70 20.82 30.81
N ILE A 29 -19.73 21.42 30.11
CA ILE A 29 -19.50 21.18 28.68
C ILE A 29 -19.17 19.70 28.40
N LEU A 30 -18.39 19.06 29.28
CA LEU A 30 -18.06 17.64 29.14
C LEU A 30 -19.28 16.74 29.39
N ASP A 31 -20.11 17.05 30.38
CA ASP A 31 -21.30 16.26 30.70
C ASP A 31 -22.29 16.30 29.52
N GLU A 32 -22.50 17.48 28.93
CA GLU A 32 -23.34 17.69 27.73
C GLU A 32 -22.79 16.97 26.49
N LEU A 33 -21.48 17.08 26.23
CA LEU A 33 -20.84 16.44 25.08
C LEU A 33 -20.92 14.91 25.19
N VAL A 34 -20.72 14.35 26.38
CA VAL A 34 -20.82 12.90 26.63
C VAL A 34 -22.25 12.42 26.43
N ALA A 35 -23.24 13.12 27.00
CA ALA A 35 -24.66 12.79 26.85
C ALA A 35 -25.11 12.82 25.38
N THR A 36 -24.63 13.79 24.60
CA THR A 36 -25.04 13.99 23.20
C THR A 36 -24.34 13.03 22.22
N THR A 37 -23.04 12.77 22.42
CA THR A 37 -22.23 12.01 21.44
C THR A 37 -22.03 10.54 21.80
N GLY A 38 -22.29 10.17 23.06
CA GLY A 38 -21.99 8.86 23.63
C GLY A 38 -20.48 8.59 23.81
N TYR A 39 -19.63 9.61 23.68
CA TYR A 39 -18.19 9.45 23.85
C TYR A 39 -17.80 9.27 25.30
N HIS A 40 -16.75 8.47 25.54
CA HIS A 40 -16.15 8.40 26.87
C HIS A 40 -15.54 9.75 27.26
N ARG A 41 -15.70 10.14 28.53
CA ARG A 41 -15.25 11.44 29.05
C ARG A 41 -13.78 11.75 28.73
N LYS A 42 -12.89 10.74 28.88
CA LYS A 42 -11.46 10.90 28.56
C LYS A 42 -11.22 11.23 27.09
N TYR A 43 -12.00 10.63 26.18
CA TYR A 43 -11.93 10.90 24.74
C TYR A 43 -12.46 12.30 24.41
N ALA A 44 -13.58 12.71 25.02
CA ALA A 44 -14.13 14.06 24.89
C ALA A 44 -13.13 15.15 25.33
N ILE A 45 -12.44 14.95 26.46
CA ILE A 45 -11.37 15.85 26.93
C ILE A 45 -10.25 15.95 25.89
N THR A 46 -9.80 14.82 25.35
CA THR A 46 -8.75 14.80 24.32
C THR A 46 -9.19 15.58 23.09
N LEU A 47 -10.42 15.41 22.61
CA LEU A 47 -10.93 16.11 21.43
C LEU A 47 -11.00 17.63 21.64
N LEU A 48 -11.56 18.07 22.77
CA LEU A 48 -11.70 19.50 23.07
C LEU A 48 -10.35 20.20 23.33
N ARG A 49 -9.34 19.48 23.83
CA ARG A 49 -7.97 20.02 24.03
C ARG A 49 -7.09 19.93 22.79
N SER A 50 -7.41 19.05 21.84
CA SER A 50 -6.59 18.85 20.65
C SER A 50 -6.74 20.04 19.70
N ARG A 51 -5.63 20.70 19.38
CA ARG A 51 -5.62 21.62 18.24
C ARG A 51 -5.95 20.83 16.97
N PRO A 52 -6.78 21.36 16.06
CA PRO A 52 -7.00 20.71 14.77
C PRO A 52 -5.63 20.47 14.13
N LYS A 53 -5.30 19.20 13.87
CA LYS A 53 -4.11 18.86 13.10
C LYS A 53 -4.28 19.57 11.77
N ARG A 54 -3.53 20.65 11.54
CA ARG A 54 -3.41 21.30 10.23
C ARG A 54 -3.20 20.16 9.25
N GLY A 55 -4.14 19.99 8.32
CA GLY A 55 -4.17 18.84 7.44
C GLY A 55 -2.76 18.63 6.91
N SER A 56 -2.21 17.43 7.10
CA SER A 56 -0.93 17.07 6.50
C SER A 56 -1.00 17.51 5.04
N HIS A 57 -0.17 18.48 4.66
CA HIS A 57 -0.11 18.90 3.26
C HIS A 57 0.14 17.62 2.47
N ARG A 58 -0.86 17.19 1.70
CA ARG A 58 -0.71 16.04 0.81
C ARG A 58 0.47 16.39 -0.07
N ARG A 59 1.63 15.78 0.20
CA ARG A 59 2.84 15.98 -0.59
C ARG A 59 2.45 15.74 -2.04
N ARG A 60 2.56 16.77 -2.87
CA ARG A 60 2.28 16.69 -4.29
C ARG A 60 3.12 15.53 -4.83
N ALA A 61 2.46 14.53 -5.42
CA ALA A 61 3.18 13.40 -5.98
C ALA A 61 4.17 13.95 -7.01
N GLY A 62 5.48 13.75 -6.78
CA GLY A 62 6.52 14.20 -7.70
C GLY A 62 6.32 13.61 -9.10
N LYS A 63 6.95 14.23 -10.11
CA LYS A 63 6.95 13.72 -11.48
C LYS A 63 7.42 12.27 -11.48
N ARG A 64 6.64 11.35 -12.06
CA ARG A 64 6.98 9.92 -12.08
C ARG A 64 8.06 9.67 -13.13
N LYS A 65 9.27 9.25 -12.69
CA LYS A 65 10.40 8.87 -13.59
C LYS A 65 10.04 7.71 -14.52
N TYR A 66 9.16 6.82 -14.09
CA TYR A 66 8.69 5.66 -14.86
C TYR A 66 7.26 5.92 -15.33
N LEU A 67 7.10 6.22 -16.61
CA LEU A 67 5.82 6.47 -17.28
C LEU A 67 5.16 5.15 -17.71
N GLY A 68 3.90 5.23 -18.14
CA GLY A 68 3.09 4.09 -18.57
C GLY A 68 3.79 3.11 -19.51
N PRO A 69 4.42 3.57 -20.61
CA PRO A 69 5.08 2.68 -21.57
C PRO A 69 6.19 1.82 -20.95
N VAL A 70 7.01 2.40 -20.07
CA VAL A 70 8.10 1.69 -19.37
C VAL A 70 7.55 0.59 -18.46
N VAL A 71 6.43 0.86 -17.77
CA VAL A 71 5.80 -0.13 -16.88
C VAL A 71 5.20 -1.27 -17.69
N VAL A 72 4.52 -0.97 -18.80
CA VAL A 72 3.94 -1.99 -19.70
C VAL A 72 5.03 -2.89 -20.26
N ALA A 73 6.13 -2.29 -20.75
CA ALA A 73 7.29 -3.02 -21.25
C ALA A 73 7.90 -3.94 -20.18
N LEU A 74 8.11 -3.40 -18.97
CA LEU A 74 8.64 -4.17 -17.83
C LEU A 74 7.73 -5.35 -17.49
N GLU A 75 6.41 -5.15 -17.47
CA GLU A 75 5.45 -6.22 -17.19
C GLU A 75 5.45 -7.29 -18.29
N GLN A 76 5.55 -6.92 -19.56
CA GLN A 76 5.65 -7.87 -20.67
C GLN A 76 6.90 -8.73 -20.54
N VAL A 77 8.07 -8.10 -20.37
CA VAL A 77 9.34 -8.82 -20.17
C VAL A 77 9.28 -9.74 -18.95
N TRP A 78 8.70 -9.26 -17.84
CA TRP A 78 8.55 -10.04 -16.61
C TRP A 78 7.65 -11.27 -16.80
N ARG A 79 6.56 -11.17 -17.59
CA ARG A 79 5.70 -12.32 -17.91
C ARG A 79 6.43 -13.35 -18.76
N ILE A 80 7.17 -12.90 -19.79
CA ILE A 80 7.98 -13.76 -20.66
C ILE A 80 9.07 -14.47 -19.86
N ALA A 81 9.67 -13.78 -18.89
CA ALA A 81 10.63 -14.36 -17.96
C ALA A 81 9.98 -15.20 -16.83
N ASN A 82 8.79 -15.76 -17.04
CA ASN A 82 8.07 -16.61 -16.07
C ASN A 82 7.90 -15.99 -14.68
N CYS A 83 7.69 -14.68 -14.63
CA CYS A 83 7.42 -13.94 -13.41
C CYS A 83 8.54 -14.01 -12.33
N ILE A 84 9.81 -14.19 -12.74
CA ILE A 84 10.95 -14.20 -11.81
C ILE A 84 11.07 -12.93 -10.95
N CYS A 85 11.73 -13.03 -9.81
CA CYS A 85 11.90 -11.89 -8.92
C CYS A 85 12.72 -10.77 -9.57
N ALA A 86 12.40 -9.51 -9.23
CA ALA A 86 13.02 -8.34 -9.85
C ALA A 86 14.56 -8.30 -9.69
N LYS A 87 15.10 -8.88 -8.61
CA LYS A 87 16.55 -9.00 -8.37
C LYS A 87 17.25 -9.89 -9.40
N ARG A 88 16.55 -10.90 -9.92
CA ARG A 88 17.05 -11.76 -11.00
C ARG A 88 16.73 -11.20 -12.38
N LEU A 89 15.58 -10.54 -12.53
CA LEU A 89 15.12 -9.97 -13.80
C LEU A 89 16.00 -8.81 -14.28
N VAL A 90 16.32 -7.86 -13.39
CA VAL A 90 16.99 -6.62 -13.79
C VAL A 90 18.36 -6.84 -14.45
N PRO A 91 19.24 -7.73 -13.93
CA PRO A 91 20.53 -8.01 -14.58
C PRO A 91 20.41 -8.57 -16.00
N VAL A 92 19.41 -9.41 -16.26
CA VAL A 92 19.18 -10.06 -17.58
C VAL A 92 18.24 -9.25 -18.48
N LEU A 93 17.69 -8.14 -17.98
CA LEU A 93 16.74 -7.31 -18.71
C LEU A 93 17.26 -6.83 -20.08
N PRO A 94 18.53 -6.42 -20.23
CA PRO A 94 19.06 -6.01 -21.54
C PRO A 94 19.00 -7.12 -22.59
N GLU A 95 19.29 -8.37 -22.21
CA GLU A 95 19.25 -9.52 -23.11
C GLU A 95 17.83 -9.82 -23.56
N TYR A 96 16.87 -9.80 -22.62
CA TYR A 96 15.45 -9.98 -22.94
C TYR A 96 14.95 -8.88 -23.88
N VAL A 97 15.25 -7.61 -23.59
CA VAL A 97 14.81 -6.50 -24.45
C VAL A 97 15.39 -6.62 -25.85
N ALA A 98 16.68 -6.93 -25.99
CA ALA A 98 17.33 -7.09 -27.28
C ALA A 98 16.76 -8.28 -28.07
N ALA A 99 16.48 -9.41 -27.42
CA ALA A 99 15.86 -10.57 -28.05
C ALA A 99 14.42 -10.27 -28.52
N LEU A 100 13.62 -9.62 -27.67
CA LEU A 100 12.23 -9.31 -27.98
C LEU A 100 12.09 -8.26 -29.08
N GLU A 101 12.97 -7.27 -29.13
CA GLU A 101 13.02 -6.31 -30.24
C GLU A 101 13.41 -7.00 -31.55
N ARG A 102 14.39 -7.90 -31.53
CA ARG A 102 14.83 -8.67 -32.71
C ARG A 102 13.70 -9.49 -33.33
N HIS A 103 12.85 -10.07 -32.48
CA HIS A 103 11.70 -10.86 -32.93
C HIS A 103 10.43 -10.03 -33.16
N GLY A 104 10.48 -8.70 -32.97
CA GLY A 104 9.33 -7.81 -33.18
C GLY A 104 8.24 -7.89 -32.10
N GLU A 105 8.47 -8.67 -31.04
CA GLU A 105 7.57 -8.88 -29.90
C GLU A 105 7.50 -7.65 -28.98
N LEU A 106 8.55 -6.82 -28.99
CA LEU A 106 8.64 -5.60 -28.20
C LEU A 106 9.10 -4.44 -29.07
N ARG A 107 8.34 -3.34 -29.05
CA ARG A 107 8.71 -2.08 -29.71
C ARG A 107 8.79 -0.98 -28.66
N LEU A 108 10.00 -0.45 -28.46
CA LEU A 108 10.26 0.62 -27.51
C LEU A 108 10.90 1.81 -28.22
N ASP A 109 10.41 3.00 -27.89
CA ASP A 109 11.09 4.25 -28.19
C ASP A 109 12.34 4.41 -27.30
N ALA A 110 13.31 5.19 -27.77
CA ALA A 110 14.56 5.42 -27.04
C ALA A 110 14.33 6.04 -25.64
N GLU A 111 13.31 6.90 -25.51
CA GLU A 111 12.96 7.54 -24.23
C GLU A 111 12.37 6.55 -23.22
N SER A 112 11.70 5.49 -23.66
CA SER A 112 11.23 4.40 -22.77
C SER A 112 12.29 3.33 -22.53
N LYS A 113 13.15 3.05 -23.50
CA LYS A 113 14.18 2.01 -23.40
C LYS A 113 15.26 2.35 -22.37
N ARG A 114 15.78 3.58 -22.40
CA ARG A 114 16.80 4.04 -21.44
C ARG A 114 16.37 3.85 -19.96
N PRO A 115 15.22 4.39 -19.49
CA PRO A 115 14.81 4.23 -18.11
C PRO A 115 14.45 2.78 -17.76
N LEU A 116 14.05 1.95 -18.73
CA LEU A 116 13.82 0.52 -18.50
C LEU A 116 15.12 -0.19 -18.12
N LEU A 117 16.20 0.07 -18.86
CA LEU A 117 17.51 -0.57 -18.66
C LEU A 117 18.28 -0.02 -17.44
N GLU A 118 18.11 1.26 -17.10
CA GLU A 118 18.70 1.87 -15.89
C GLU A 118 17.95 1.53 -14.59
N MET A 119 16.86 0.76 -14.68
CA MET A 119 15.97 0.55 -13.55
C MET A 119 16.61 -0.31 -12.46
N SER A 120 16.59 0.18 -11.22
CA SER A 120 17.06 -0.62 -10.10
C SER A 120 16.10 -1.77 -9.75
N PRO A 121 16.60 -2.88 -9.18
CA PRO A 121 15.76 -4.01 -8.73
C PRO A 121 14.64 -3.59 -7.78
N ALA A 122 14.90 -2.64 -6.89
CA ALA A 122 13.91 -2.14 -5.94
C ALA A 122 12.77 -1.37 -6.63
N SER A 123 13.08 -0.56 -7.65
CA SER A 123 12.08 0.14 -8.45
C SER A 123 11.24 -0.83 -9.28
N ALA A 124 11.88 -1.77 -9.97
CA ALA A 124 11.19 -2.83 -10.71
C ALA A 124 10.25 -3.63 -9.79
N ASN A 125 10.69 -3.97 -8.59
CA ASN A 125 9.88 -4.68 -7.60
C ASN A 125 8.63 -3.90 -7.17
N ARG A 126 8.75 -2.57 -7.00
CA ARG A 126 7.61 -1.70 -6.64
C ARG A 126 6.61 -1.58 -7.77
N LEU A 127 7.08 -1.45 -9.02
CA LEU A 127 6.23 -1.32 -10.21
C LEU A 127 5.47 -2.62 -10.48
N LEU A 128 6.17 -3.77 -10.45
CA LEU A 128 5.57 -5.10 -10.65
C LEU A 128 4.64 -5.55 -9.52
N ARG A 129 4.59 -4.82 -8.39
CA ARG A 129 3.75 -5.20 -7.24
C ARG A 129 2.27 -5.32 -7.61
N ARG A 130 1.76 -4.38 -8.42
CA ARG A 130 0.36 -4.42 -8.88
C ARG A 130 0.11 -5.58 -9.82
N ALA A 131 0.99 -5.79 -10.79
CA ALA A 131 0.92 -6.92 -11.73
C ALA A 131 0.92 -8.27 -11.00
N ARG A 132 1.75 -8.44 -9.96
CA ARG A 132 1.77 -9.65 -9.11
C ARG A 132 0.50 -9.86 -8.30
N GLN A 133 -0.15 -8.79 -7.86
CA GLN A 133 -1.40 -8.87 -7.12
C GLN A 133 -2.55 -9.26 -8.05
N ALA A 134 -2.58 -8.70 -9.27
CA ALA A 134 -3.58 -9.05 -10.28
C ALA A 134 -3.38 -10.48 -10.83
N GLY A 135 -2.13 -10.90 -11.04
CA GLY A 135 -1.77 -12.21 -11.55
C GLY A 135 -1.55 -13.29 -10.49
N ARG A 136 -1.84 -13.02 -9.21
CA ARG A 136 -1.85 -14.06 -8.18
C ARG A 136 -3.19 -14.80 -8.31
N PRO A 137 -3.24 -16.04 -8.82
CA PRO A 137 -4.32 -16.92 -8.39
C PRO A 137 -4.16 -17.03 -6.87
N HIS A 138 -5.21 -16.67 -6.11
CA HIS A 138 -5.36 -17.26 -4.78
C HIS A 138 -5.15 -18.76 -4.97
N GLY A 139 -4.14 -19.30 -4.28
CA GLY A 139 -3.44 -20.49 -4.74
C GLY A 139 -4.38 -21.57 -5.24
N LEU A 140 -4.19 -21.99 -6.49
CA LEU A 140 -4.62 -23.33 -6.90
C LEU A 140 -3.64 -24.31 -6.24
N ALA A 141 -3.68 -24.40 -4.91
CA ALA A 141 -3.21 -25.60 -4.25
C ALA A 141 -4.19 -26.70 -4.69
N THR A 142 -3.89 -27.35 -5.81
CA THR A 142 -4.62 -28.51 -6.32
C THR A 142 -4.56 -29.67 -5.35
N THR A 143 -3.61 -29.64 -4.42
CA THR A 143 -3.49 -30.59 -3.32
C THR A 143 -3.79 -29.88 -2.01
N LYS A 144 -4.83 -30.35 -1.30
CA LYS A 144 -4.86 -30.20 0.16
C LYS A 144 -3.58 -30.87 0.68
N PRO A 145 -2.83 -30.26 1.61
CA PRO A 145 -1.78 -30.98 2.30
C PRO A 145 -2.42 -32.15 3.05
N GLY A 146 -2.43 -33.32 2.43
CA GLY A 146 -2.96 -34.54 3.01
C GLY A 146 -2.10 -34.92 4.19
N THR A 147 -2.70 -35.06 5.37
CA THR A 147 -2.05 -35.59 6.57
C THR A 147 -1.61 -37.04 6.37
N LEU A 148 -2.27 -37.77 5.48
CA LEU A 148 -2.10 -39.21 5.28
C LEU A 148 -0.72 -39.63 4.77
N LEU A 149 -0.20 -38.99 3.70
CA LEU A 149 0.99 -39.50 3.01
C LEU A 149 2.33 -38.93 3.52
N LYS A 150 2.29 -37.90 4.37
CA LYS A 150 3.50 -37.23 4.88
C LYS A 150 4.36 -38.16 5.76
N HIS A 151 3.75 -39.17 6.37
CA HIS A 151 4.40 -40.17 7.20
C HIS A 151 4.55 -41.53 6.51
N SER A 152 3.90 -41.75 5.35
CA SER A 152 3.91 -43.02 4.62
C SER A 152 5.13 -43.18 3.72
N ILE A 153 5.79 -42.08 3.35
CA ILE A 153 7.01 -42.11 2.53
C ILE A 153 8.18 -41.69 3.44
N PRO A 154 9.05 -42.62 3.85
CA PRO A 154 10.21 -42.26 4.65
C PRO A 154 11.15 -41.37 3.82
N ILE A 155 11.22 -40.09 4.18
CA ILE A 155 12.19 -39.16 3.61
C ILE A 155 13.53 -39.44 4.31
N ARG A 156 14.53 -39.90 3.55
CA ARG A 156 15.91 -39.95 4.06
C ARG A 156 16.38 -38.50 4.22
N ALA A 157 16.30 -37.98 5.43
CA ALA A 157 16.97 -36.75 5.79
C ALA A 157 18.46 -37.06 5.92
N PHE A 158 19.28 -36.57 5.00
CA PHE A 158 20.74 -36.67 5.11
C PHE A 158 21.21 -35.73 6.21
N ALA A 159 21.23 -36.24 7.44
CA ALA A 159 21.96 -35.66 8.57
C ALA A 159 22.97 -36.71 9.04
N GLN A 160 24.22 -36.51 8.63
CA GLN A 160 25.43 -36.93 9.33
C GLN A 160 26.32 -35.70 9.44
#